data_AF-A0A4V1SE92-F1
#
_entry.id   AF-A0A4V1SE92-F1
#
_cell.length_a   1.000
_cell.length_b   1.000
_cell.length_c   1.000
_cell.angle_alpha   90.00
_cell.angle_beta   90.00
_cell.angle_gamma   90.00
#
_symmetry.space_group_name_H-M   'P 1'
#
loop_
_entity.id
_entity.type
_entity.pdbx_description
1 polymer ?
#
loop_
_entity_poly.entity_id
_entity_poly.type
_entity_poly.pdbx_seq_one_letter_code
_entity_poly.pdbx_strand_id
1 'polypeptide(L)' 'MTNTAFAGVPARLHALDAVRAGALLLGVAFHATLSFLPGPQIWVVRDAQSEAIGIFFILAHIFRMTIFFLIAGYFGRMLL' A
#
# COMPACT_ATOMS: atom_id res chain seq x y z
N MET A 1 -45.24 -10.15 18.75
CA MET A 1 -44.18 -10.95 19.39
C MET A 1 -42.97 -10.95 18.47
N THR A 2 -41.79 -10.68 19.06
CA THR A 2 -40.42 -10.87 18.56
C THR A 2 -39.95 -10.12 17.32
N ASN A 3 -39.40 -8.92 17.59
CA ASN A 3 -38.25 -8.32 16.91
C ASN A 3 -37.09 -9.32 16.78
N THR A 4 -36.63 -9.61 15.56
CA THR A 4 -35.34 -10.30 15.32
C THR A 4 -34.47 -9.44 14.42
N ALA A 5 -33.45 -8.87 15.05
CA ALA A 5 -32.41 -8.07 14.43
C ALA A 5 -31.60 -8.89 13.43
N PHE A 6 -31.57 -8.47 12.17
CA PHE A 6 -30.33 -8.56 11.39
C PHE A 6 -29.55 -7.29 11.72
N ALA A 7 -28.73 -7.34 12.78
CA ALA A 7 -27.66 -6.37 12.95
C ALA A 7 -26.86 -6.39 11.64
N GLY A 8 -26.95 -5.30 10.87
CA GLY A 8 -26.59 -5.26 9.46
C GLY A 8 -25.18 -5.79 9.23
N VAL A 9 -25.03 -6.75 8.32
CA VAL A 9 -23.72 -7.14 7.82
C VAL A 9 -23.05 -5.87 7.28
N PRO A 10 -21.88 -5.46 7.80
CA PRO A 10 -21.18 -4.30 7.28
C PRO A 10 -20.96 -4.50 5.78
N ALA A 11 -21.45 -3.57 4.97
CA ALA A 11 -21.29 -3.65 3.52
C ALA A 11 -19.78 -3.64 3.20
N ARG A 12 -19.29 -4.69 2.53
CA ARG A 12 -17.89 -4.78 2.13
C ARG A 12 -17.58 -3.70 1.09
N LEU A 13 -16.57 -2.89 1.37
CA LEU A 13 -16.13 -1.82 0.47
C LEU A 13 -15.09 -2.34 -0.52
N HIS A 14 -15.57 -3.00 -1.57
CA HIS A 14 -14.72 -3.62 -2.60
C HIS A 14 -13.72 -2.65 -3.25
N ALA A 15 -14.08 -1.38 -3.39
CA ALA A 15 -13.17 -0.36 -3.90
C ALA A 15 -11.94 -0.17 -3.00
N LEU A 16 -12.11 -0.19 -1.67
CA LEU A 16 -11.00 -0.04 -0.73
C LEU A 16 -10.14 -1.30 -0.65
N ASP A 17 -10.75 -2.48 -0.78
CA ASP A 17 -10.01 -3.73 -0.94
C ASP A 17 -9.13 -3.69 -2.21
N ALA A 18 -9.63 -3.14 -3.32
CA ALA A 18 -8.87 -2.96 -4.56
C ALA A 18 -7.71 -1.97 -4.41
N VAL A 19 -7.92 -0.82 -3.74
CA VAL A 19 -6.84 0.15 -3.45
C VAL A 19 -5.77 -0.49 -2.58
N ARG A 20 -6.16 -1.26 -1.55
CA ARG A 20 -5.22 -1.99 -0.70
C ARG A 20 -4.41 -3.00 -1.51
N ALA A 21 -5.07 -3.79 -2.36
CA ALA A 21 -4.38 -4.74 -3.24
C ALA A 21 -3.38 -4.03 -4.15
N GLY A 22 -3.76 -2.90 -4.75
CA GLY A 22 -2.87 -2.05 -5.54
C GLY A 22 -1.66 -1.56 -4.75
N ALA A 23 -1.85 -1.09 -3.51
CA ALA A 23 -0.75 -0.64 -2.65
C ALA A 23 0.19 -1.78 -2.25
N LEU A 24 -0.33 -3.01 -2.09
CA LEU A 24 0.50 -4.20 -1.84
C LEU A 24 1.32 -4.57 -3.08
N LEU A 25 0.73 -4.55 -4.27
CA LEU A 25 1.44 -4.79 -5.53
C LEU A 25 2.51 -3.73 -5.80
N LEU A 26 2.21 -2.45 -5.52
CA LEU A 26 3.20 -1.37 -5.58
C LEU A 26 4.39 -1.63 -4.64
N GLY A 27 4.15 -2.27 -3.49
CA GLY A 27 5.20 -2.74 -2.58
C GLY A 27 6.13 -3.77 -3.21
N VAL A 28 5.62 -4.68 -4.05
CA VAL A 28 6.45 -5.65 -4.77
C VAL A 28 7.34 -4.94 -5.79
N ALA A 29 6.77 -4.03 -6.58
CA ALA A 29 7.52 -3.21 -7.53
C ALA A 29 8.61 -2.37 -6.83
N PHE A 30 8.27 -1.76 -5.68
CA PHE A 30 9.22 -1.03 -4.84
C PHE A 30 10.42 -1.89 -4.42
N HIS A 31 10.20 -3.12 -3.94
CA HIS A 31 11.33 -3.98 -3.54
C HIS A 31 12.20 -4.39 -4.73
N ALA A 32 11.60 -4.58 -5.91
CA ALA A 32 12.35 -4.91 -7.13
C ALA A 32 13.33 -3.79 -7.54
N THR A 33 13.07 -2.54 -7.16
CA THR A 33 13.96 -1.41 -7.49
C THR A 33 15.22 -1.31 -6.64
N LEU A 34 15.30 -2.01 -5.50
CA LEU A 34 16.38 -1.86 -4.51
C LEU A 34 17.78 -2.14 -5.10
N SER A 35 17.88 -3.06 -6.06
CA SER A 35 19.15 -3.38 -6.74
C SER A 35 19.65 -2.27 -7.69
N PHE A 36 18.77 -1.37 -8.14
CA PHE A 36 19.04 -0.38 -9.19
C PHE A 36 19.22 1.05 -8.64
N LEU A 37 19.18 1.22 -7.32
CA LEU A 37 19.20 2.55 -6.71
C LEU A 37 20.56 3.24 -6.88
N PRO A 38 20.57 4.54 -7.23
CA PRO A 38 21.79 5.34 -7.21
C PRO A 38 22.25 5.61 -5.77
N GLY A 39 23.56 5.79 -5.57
CA GLY A 39 24.14 6.09 -4.26
C GLY A 39 24.62 4.86 -3.45
N PRO A 40 24.59 4.92 -2.10
CA PRO A 40 25.14 3.89 -1.24
C PRO A 40 24.38 2.56 -1.41
N GLN A 41 25.13 1.46 -1.34
CA GLN A 41 24.54 0.14 -1.50
C GLN A 41 23.69 -0.23 -0.28
N ILE A 42 22.37 -0.25 -0.47
CA ILE A 42 21.39 -0.63 0.56
C ILE A 42 20.86 -2.07 0.39
N TRP A 43 21.23 -2.74 -0.71
CA TRP A 43 20.75 -4.08 -1.07
C TRP A 43 21.91 -5.04 -1.34
N VAL A 44 21.64 -6.35 -1.17
CA VAL A 44 22.66 -7.40 -1.31
C VAL A 44 23.23 -7.44 -2.73
N VAL A 45 22.37 -7.26 -3.73
CA VAL A 45 22.73 -7.24 -5.15
C VAL A 45 22.68 -5.81 -5.66
N ARG A 46 23.65 -5.45 -6.52
CA ARG A 46 23.71 -4.14 -7.18
C ARG A 46 23.77 -4.34 -8.69
N ASP A 47 22.84 -3.72 -9.40
CA ASP A 47 22.69 -3.77 -10.85
C ASP A 47 22.94 -2.36 -11.45
N ALA A 48 22.75 -2.21 -12.76
CA ALA A 48 22.90 -0.96 -13.49
C ALA A 48 22.02 0.14 -12.90
N GLN A 49 22.66 1.14 -12.30
CA GLN A 49 21.95 2.21 -11.60
C GLN A 49 21.11 3.05 -12.56
N SER A 50 19.94 3.48 -12.10
CA SER A 50 19.04 4.33 -12.88
C SER A 50 18.37 5.38 -12.00
N GLU A 51 18.60 6.64 -12.32
CA GLU A 51 17.97 7.79 -11.65
C GLU A 51 16.44 7.74 -11.78
N ALA A 52 15.92 7.31 -12.93
CA ALA A 52 14.49 7.15 -13.15
C ALA A 52 13.88 6.12 -12.19
N ILE A 53 14.60 5.02 -11.94
CA ILE A 53 14.19 3.99 -10.97
C ILE A 53 14.27 4.52 -9.53
N GLY A 54 15.29 5.33 -9.21
CA GLY A 54 15.38 6.04 -7.94
C GLY A 54 14.22 6.99 -7.67
N ILE A 55 13.80 7.76 -8.67
CA ILE A 55 12.62 8.64 -8.58
C ILE A 55 11.37 7.79 -8.35
N PHE A 56 11.19 6.70 -9.11
CA PHE A 56 10.07 5.79 -8.92
C PHE A 56 10.05 5.20 -7.50
N PHE A 57 11.20 4.80 -6.96
CA PHE A 57 11.30 4.27 -5.59
C PHE A 57 10.77 5.27 -4.56
N ILE A 58 11.19 6.54 -4.64
CA ILE A 58 10.75 7.59 -3.70
C ILE A 58 9.24 7.85 -3.85
N LEU A 59 8.76 7.96 -5.09
CA LEU A 59 7.33 8.15 -5.36
C LEU A 59 6.51 6.97 -4.82
N ALA A 60 6.88 5.74 -5.17
CA ALA A 60 6.22 4.53 -4.71
C ALA A 60 6.21 4.46 -3.17
N HIS A 61 7.30 4.86 -2.51
CA HIS A 61 7.40 4.87 -1.06
C HIS A 61 6.38 5.80 -0.40
N ILE A 62 6.40 7.08 -0.80
CA ILE A 62 5.56 8.12 -0.20
C ILE A 62 4.08 7.78 -0.43
N PHE A 63 3.69 7.43 -1.66
CA PHE A 63 2.31 7.09 -1.97
C PHE A 63 1.84 5.83 -1.24
N ARG A 64 2.63 4.74 -1.25
CA ARG A 64 2.27 3.49 -0.58
C ARG A 64 2.04 3.69 0.91
N MET A 65 2.97 4.35 1.60
CA MET A 65 2.84 4.57 3.04
C MET A 65 1.63 5.45 3.36
N THR A 66 1.44 6.56 2.65
CA THR A 66 0.28 7.44 2.85
C THR A 66 -1.05 6.71 2.60
N ILE A 67 -1.15 5.90 1.55
CA ILE A 67 -2.37 5.12 1.26
C ILE A 67 -2.70 4.17 2.41
N PHE A 68 -1.71 3.46 2.97
CA PHE A 68 -1.95 2.56 4.10
C PHE A 68 -2.42 3.32 5.34
N PHE A 69 -1.84 4.48 5.65
CA PHE A 69 -2.28 5.31 6.77
C PHE A 69 -3.71 5.84 6.58
N LEU A 70 -4.05 6.29 5.37
CA LEU A 70 -5.40 6.76 5.04
C LEU A 70 -6.44 5.64 5.19
N ILE A 71 -6.16 4.46 4.63
CA ILE A 71 -7.06 3.30 4.73
C ILE A 71 -7.22 2.85 6.18
N ALA A 72 -6.12 2.80 6.95
CA ALA A 72 -6.16 2.43 8.37
C ALA A 72 -7.01 3.42 9.19
N GLY A 73 -6.86 4.73 8.97
CA GLY A 73 -7.66 5.76 9.63
C GLY A 73 -9.14 5.67 9.27
N TYR A 74 -9.46 5.44 8.00
CA TYR A 74 -10.84 5.29 7.52
C TYR A 74 -11.55 4.11 8.21
N PHE A 75 -10.94 2.92 8.18
CA PHE A 75 -11.52 1.75 8.85
C PHE A 75 -11.53 1.89 10.38
N GLY A 76 -10.55 2.57 10.97
CA GLY A 76 -10.55 2.90 12.40
C GLY A 76 -11.76 3.73 12.80
N ARG A 77 -12.15 4.72 11.99
CA ARG A 77 -13.37 5.51 12.23
C ARG A 77 -14.66 4.70 12.03
N MET A 78 -14.66 3.71 11.15
CA MET A 78 -15.83 2.83 10.94
C MET A 78 -16.06 1.84 12.08
N LEU A 79 -15.01 1.52 12.84
CA LEU A 79 -15.07 0.59 13.96
C LEU A 79 -15.62 1.24 15.24
N LEU A 80 -15.50 2.57 15.36
CA LEU A 80 -16.02 3.37 16.48
C LEU A 80 -17.50 3.71 16.30
#